data_AF-A0A960UXG2-F1
#
_entry.id   AF-A0A960UXG2-F1
#
_cell.length_a   1.000
_cell.length_b   1.000
_cell.length_c   1.000
_cell.angle_alpha   90.00
_cell.angle_beta   90.00
_cell.angle_gamma   90.00
#
_symmetry.space_group_name_H-M   'P 1'
#
loop_
_entity.id
_entity.type
_entity.pdbx_description
1 polymer ?
#
loop_
_entity_poly.entity_id
_entity_poly.type
_entity_poly.pdbx_seq_one_letter_code
_entity_poly.pdbx_strand_id
1 'polypeptide(L)'
;DLTSVDPAADLRMLRMELKHYNPELIERPGFIILNKMDEIDYDEAFAGELAVALKEEMQGLAEEIVFISAKEGSGLQEFTEKLFACFPETTQAERMIAVNAPEIPESTE
;
A
#
# COMPACT_ATOMS: atom_id res chain seq x y z
N ASP A 1 19.91 4.13 -12.05
CA ASP A 1 19.50 2.78 -12.48
C ASP A 1 18.42 2.26 -11.58
N LEU A 2 17.18 2.17 -12.08
CA LEU A 2 16.07 1.52 -11.38
C LEU A 2 16.06 0.00 -11.58
N THR A 3 16.91 -0.54 -12.46
CA THR A 3 17.00 -1.97 -12.80
C THR A 3 17.79 -2.79 -11.77
N SER A 4 18.35 -2.14 -10.73
CA SER A 4 19.11 -2.79 -9.64
C SER A 4 18.39 -2.71 -8.29
N VAL A 5 17.14 -2.28 -8.26
CA VAL A 5 16.36 -2.16 -7.02
C VAL A 5 15.83 -3.55 -6.69
N ASP A 6 16.23 -4.10 -5.55
CA ASP A 6 15.68 -5.33 -4.97
C ASP A 6 14.70 -4.91 -3.86
N PRO A 7 13.39 -4.86 -4.14
CA PRO A 7 12.42 -4.36 -3.18
C PRO A 7 12.32 -5.23 -1.93
N ALA A 8 12.67 -6.52 -2.02
CA ALA A 8 12.71 -7.41 -0.87
C ALA A 8 13.88 -7.07 0.05
N ALA A 9 15.07 -6.79 -0.51
CA ALA A 9 16.21 -6.30 0.26
C ALA A 9 15.94 -4.94 0.92
N ASP A 10 15.28 -4.03 0.21
CA ASP A 10 14.88 -2.71 0.74
C ASP A 10 13.88 -2.85 1.90
N LEU A 11 12.87 -3.72 1.74
CA LEU A 11 11.89 -4.01 2.79
C LEU A 11 12.57 -4.60 4.04
N ARG A 12 13.51 -5.51 3.84
CA ARG A 12 14.29 -6.10 4.93
C ARG A 12 15.09 -5.04 5.69
N MET A 13 15.77 -4.15 4.97
CA MET A 13 16.51 -3.04 5.58
C MET A 13 15.57 -2.13 6.39
N LEU A 14 14.44 -1.72 5.80
CA LEU A 14 13.42 -0.90 6.46
C LEU A 14 12.88 -1.57 7.74
N ARG A 15 12.60 -2.88 7.70
CA ARG A 15 12.15 -3.63 8.89
C ARG A 15 13.22 -3.69 9.98
N MET A 16 14.50 -3.79 9.63
CA MET A 16 15.59 -3.73 10.61
C MET A 16 15.67 -2.35 11.27
N GLU A 17 15.52 -1.27 10.51
CA GLU A 17 15.48 0.10 11.02
C GLU A 17 14.27 0.31 11.94
N LEU A 18 13.08 -0.13 11.52
CA LEU A 18 11.86 -0.06 12.33
C LEU A 18 12.00 -0.86 13.62
N LYS A 19 12.60 -2.06 13.59
CA LYS A 19 12.87 -2.86 14.78
C LYS A 19 13.80 -2.14 15.76
N HIS A 20 14.82 -1.46 15.24
CA HIS A 20 15.73 -0.69 16.08
C HIS A 20 15.05 0.52 16.73
N TYR A 21 14.13 1.16 16.01
CA TYR A 21 13.34 2.27 16.53
C TYR A 21 12.30 1.84 17.57
N ASN A 22 11.46 0.85 17.23
CA ASN A 22 10.47 0.25 18.12
C ASN A 22 10.17 -1.19 17.69
N PRO A 23 10.58 -2.20 18.48
CA PRO A 23 10.34 -3.62 18.18
C PRO A 23 8.86 -3.97 17.99
N GLU A 24 7.94 -3.27 18.63
CA GLU A 24 6.50 -3.57 18.51
C GLU A 24 5.94 -3.22 17.11
N LEU A 25 6.63 -2.38 16.33
CA LEU A 25 6.17 -2.00 14.99
C LEU A 25 6.31 -3.14 13.99
N ILE A 26 7.30 -4.02 14.16
CA ILE A 26 7.53 -5.12 13.22
C ILE A 26 6.56 -6.29 13.40
N GLU A 27 5.83 -6.32 14.52
CA GLU A 27 4.82 -7.33 14.86
C GLU A 27 3.41 -6.94 14.38
N ARG A 28 3.23 -5.70 13.93
CA ARG A 28 1.92 -5.22 13.46
C ARG A 28 1.65 -5.72 12.04
N PRO A 29 0.41 -6.18 11.77
CA PRO A 29 0.00 -6.43 10.40
C PRO A 29 0.03 -5.14 9.59
N GLY A 30 0.27 -5.25 8.29
CA GLY A 30 0.34 -4.10 7.41
C GLY A 30 0.25 -4.46 5.94
N PHE A 31 0.13 -3.41 5.12
CA PHE A 31 0.12 -3.51 3.67
C PHE A 31 1.53 -3.31 3.12
N ILE A 32 1.85 -4.06 2.05
CA ILE A 32 3.02 -3.76 1.21
C ILE A 32 2.51 -3.06 -0.04
N ILE A 33 3.01 -1.85 -0.30
CA ILE A 33 2.60 -1.06 -1.45
C ILE A 33 3.80 -0.89 -2.37
N LEU A 34 3.73 -1.49 -3.55
CA LEU A 34 4.73 -1.30 -4.61
C LEU A 34 4.29 -0.11 -5.46
N ASN A 35 4.95 1.02 -5.24
CA ASN A 35 4.71 2.25 -5.97
C ASN A 35 5.61 2.36 -7.21
N LYS A 36 5.22 3.24 -8.16
CA LYS A 36 5.92 3.54 -9.42
C LYS A 36 5.85 2.44 -10.48
N MET A 37 4.70 1.78 -10.60
CA MET A 37 4.46 0.82 -11.68
C MET A 37 4.57 1.44 -13.09
N ASP A 38 4.56 2.76 -13.23
CA ASP A 38 4.78 3.46 -14.50
C ASP A 38 6.23 3.48 -14.97
N GLU A 39 7.20 3.22 -14.08
CA GLU A 39 8.63 3.28 -14.40
C GLU A 39 9.22 1.89 -14.71
N ILE A 40 8.51 0.80 -14.38
CA ILE A 40 9.01 -0.57 -14.45
C ILE A 40 7.99 -1.44 -15.17
N ASP A 41 8.43 -2.14 -16.22
CA ASP A 41 7.64 -3.16 -16.88
C ASP A 41 7.74 -4.46 -16.07
N TYR A 42 6.83 -4.62 -15.10
CA TYR A 42 6.70 -5.86 -14.34
C TYR A 42 5.94 -6.88 -15.18
N ASP A 43 6.64 -7.86 -15.74
CA ASP A 43 5.94 -9.03 -16.27
C ASP A 43 5.26 -9.82 -15.12
N GLU A 44 4.20 -10.57 -15.45
CA GLU A 44 3.41 -11.30 -14.43
C GLU A 44 4.25 -12.32 -13.64
N ALA A 45 5.28 -12.89 -14.25
CA ALA A 45 6.15 -13.87 -13.59
C ALA A 45 7.03 -13.19 -12.53
N PHE A 46 7.66 -12.08 -12.88
CA PHE A 46 8.48 -11.27 -11.98
C PHE A 46 7.64 -10.66 -10.86
N ALA A 47 6.44 -10.16 -11.15
CA ALA A 47 5.51 -9.67 -10.14
C ALA A 47 5.13 -10.77 -9.13
N GLY A 48 4.92 -12.00 -9.62
CA GLY A 48 4.63 -13.16 -8.78
C GLY A 48 5.80 -13.56 -7.88
N GLU A 49 7.01 -13.65 -8.43
CA GLU A 49 8.23 -13.96 -7.67
C GLU A 49 8.52 -12.90 -6.60
N LEU A 50 8.41 -11.62 -6.97
CA LEU A 50 8.59 -10.51 -6.04
C LEU A 50 7.54 -10.52 -4.93
N ALA A 51 6.28 -10.82 -5.26
CA ALA A 51 5.22 -10.91 -4.26
C ALA A 51 5.48 -12.00 -3.22
N VAL A 52 6.04 -13.14 -3.64
CA VAL A 52 6.43 -14.22 -2.73
C VAL A 52 7.56 -13.75 -1.80
N ALA A 53 8.63 -13.19 -2.36
CA ALA A 53 9.78 -12.70 -1.59
C ALA A 53 9.38 -11.64 -0.54
N LEU A 54 8.51 -10.70 -0.92
CA LEU A 54 8.02 -9.65 -0.02
C LEU A 54 7.14 -10.19 1.11
N LYS A 55 6.30 -11.20 0.83
CA LYS A 55 5.49 -11.88 1.86
C LYS A 55 6.35 -12.65 2.86
N GLU A 56 7.42 -13.28 2.38
CA GLU A 56 8.40 -13.98 3.23
C GLU A 56 9.13 -12.99 4.15
N GLU A 57 9.59 -11.85 3.63
CA GLU A 57 10.25 -10.81 4.44
C GLU A 57 9.32 -10.19 5.50
N MET A 58 8.02 -10.11 5.20
CA MET A 58 6.99 -9.71 6.19
C MET A 58 6.58 -10.82 7.14
N GLN A 59 7.16 -12.02 7.02
CA GLN A 59 6.90 -13.15 7.91
C GLN A 59 5.41 -13.51 8.01
N GLY A 60 4.66 -13.30 6.92
CA GLY A 60 3.21 -13.53 6.88
C GLY A 60 2.36 -12.46 7.57
N LEU A 61 2.95 -11.36 8.05
CA LEU A 61 2.21 -10.20 8.59
C LEU A 61 1.70 -9.26 7.49
N ALA A 62 2.10 -9.48 6.24
CA ALA A 62 1.58 -8.77 5.09
C ALA A 62 0.19 -9.30 4.75
N GLU A 63 -0.82 -8.45 4.88
CA GLU A 63 -2.20 -8.78 4.53
C GLU A 63 -2.34 -8.88 3.01
N GLU A 64 -1.83 -7.89 2.29
CA GLU A 64 -1.87 -7.84 0.84
C GLU A 64 -0.70 -7.03 0.25
N ILE A 65 -0.32 -7.36 -0.98
CA ILE A 65 0.61 -6.59 -1.80
C ILE A 65 -0.19 -5.85 -2.86
N VAL A 66 -0.11 -4.53 -2.85
CA VAL A 66 -0.85 -3.67 -3.76
C VAL A 66 0.12 -2.92 -4.67
N PHE A 67 -0.11 -3.02 -5.97
CA PHE A 67 0.69 -2.36 -7.00
C PHE A 67 -0.01 -1.07 -7.42
N ILE A 68 0.69 0.06 -7.34
CA ILE A 68 0.14 1.38 -7.66
C ILE A 68 1.11 2.22 -8.51
N SER A 69 0.57 3.17 -9.26
CA SER A 69 1.33 4.36 -9.66
C SER A 69 0.69 5.57 -9.03
N ALA A 70 1.35 6.15 -8.02
CA ALA A 70 0.88 7.39 -7.41
C ALA A 70 0.90 8.59 -8.40
N LYS A 71 1.74 8.52 -9.45
CA LYS A 71 1.85 9.56 -10.47
C LYS A 71 0.70 9.51 -11.48
N GLU A 72 0.30 8.31 -11.89
CA GLU A 72 -0.82 8.13 -12.82
C GLU A 72 -2.17 7.96 -12.11
N GLY A 73 -2.15 7.73 -10.80
CA GLY A 73 -3.32 7.47 -9.97
C GLY A 73 -3.84 6.03 -10.06
N SER A 74 -3.17 5.14 -10.80
CA SER A 74 -3.58 3.74 -10.96
C SER A 74 -3.39 2.96 -9.65
N GLY A 75 -4.38 2.13 -9.32
CA GLY A 75 -4.39 1.31 -8.09
C GLY A 75 -4.65 2.07 -6.79
N LEU A 76 -4.67 3.40 -6.79
CA LEU A 76 -4.90 4.20 -5.57
C LEU A 76 -6.32 4.04 -5.01
N GLN A 77 -7.33 3.99 -5.87
CA GLN A 77 -8.72 3.85 -5.42
C GLN A 77 -8.93 2.50 -4.73
N GLU A 78 -8.50 1.40 -5.37
CA GLU A 78 -8.57 0.06 -4.79
C GLU A 78 -7.79 -0.03 -3.47
N PHE A 79 -6.58 0.52 -3.42
CA PHE A 79 -5.80 0.58 -2.19
C PHE A 79 -6.54 1.32 -1.07
N THR A 80 -7.15 2.46 -1.40
CA THR A 80 -7.88 3.29 -0.44
C THR A 80 -9.10 2.55 0.11
N GLU A 81 -9.87 1.89 -0.75
CA GLU A 81 -11.02 1.08 -0.35
C GLU A 81 -10.60 -0.08 0.57
N LYS A 82 -9.53 -0.79 0.23
CA LYS A 82 -8.97 -1.87 1.08
C LYS A 82 -8.48 -1.35 2.42
N LEU A 83 -7.76 -0.23 2.43
CA LEU A 83 -7.26 0.39 3.65
C LEU A 83 -8.41 0.78 4.58
N PHE A 84 -9.46 1.41 4.05
CA PHE A 84 -10.62 1.79 4.86
C PHE A 84 -11.44 0.59 5.34
N ALA A 85 -11.50 -0.49 4.56
CA ALA A 85 -12.16 -1.73 4.99
C ALA A 85 -11.53 -2.37 6.25
N CYS A 86 -10.26 -2.08 6.55
CA CYS A 86 -9.62 -2.52 7.79
C CYS A 86 -10.11 -1.78 9.05
N PHE A 87 -10.81 -0.64 8.90
CA PHE A 87 -11.31 0.14 10.01
C PHE A 87 -12.82 -0.12 10.21
N PRO A 88 -13.24 -0.65 11.37
CA PRO A 88 -14.66 -0.94 11.63
C PRO A 88 -15.49 0.31 11.90
N GLU A 89 -14.84 1.43 12.21
CA GLU A 89 -15.49 2.72 12.45
C GLU A 89 -15.03 3.72 11.40
N THR A 90 -15.91 4.68 11.08
CA THR A 90 -15.56 5.81 10.24
C THR A 90 -14.32 6.50 10.81
N THR A 91 -13.27 6.57 10.02
CA THR A 91 -12.01 7.20 10.38
C THR A 91 -12.16 8.73 10.43
N GLN A 92 -11.20 9.41 11.07
CA GLN A 92 -11.17 10.88 11.05
C GLN A 92 -11.03 11.43 9.63
N ALA A 93 -10.28 10.73 8.77
CA ALA A 93 -10.09 11.12 7.38
C ALA A 93 -11.42 11.10 6.59
N GLU A 94 -12.21 10.04 6.73
CA GLU A 94 -13.54 9.95 6.09
C GLU A 94 -14.48 11.05 6.60
N ARG A 95 -14.46 11.37 7.90
CA ARG A 95 -15.22 12.49 8.44
C ARG A 95 -14.80 13.83 7.82
N MET A 96 -13.51 14.07 7.65
CA MET A 96 -13.00 15.31 7.03
C MET A 96 -13.37 15.42 5.56
N ILE A 97 -13.39 14.31 4.83
CA ILE A 97 -13.83 14.27 3.43
C ILE A 97 -15.33 14.54 3.34
N ALA A 98 -16.15 13.92 4.19
CA ALA A 98 -17.60 14.12 4.20
C ALA A 98 -18.00 15.57 4.54
N VAL A 99 -17.26 16.24 5.42
CA VAL A 99 -17.48 17.66 5.77
C VAL A 99 -17.10 18.60 4.63
N ASN A 100 -16.15 18.22 3.78
CA ASN A 100 -15.67 19.02 2.65
C ASN A 100 -16.24 18.57 1.30
N ALA A 101 -17.14 17.58 1.28
CA ALA A 101 -17.82 17.17 0.06
C ALA A 101 -18.72 18.33 -0.39
N PRO A 102 -18.59 18.84 -1.63
CA PRO A 102 -19.52 19.85 -2.12
C PRO A 102 -20.93 19.25 -2.08
N GLU A 103 -21.89 19.99 -1.52
CA GLU A 103 -23.31 19.67 -1.65
C GLU A 103 -23.60 19.53 -3.15
N ILE A 104 -23.77 18.29 -3.62
CA ILE A 104 -24.30 18.06 -4.96
C ILE A 104 -25.77 18.48 -4.85
N PRO A 105 -26.21 19.57 -5.50
CA PRO A 105 -27.63 19.90 -5.48
C PRO A 105 -28.36 18.73 -6.15
N GLU A 106 -29.31 18.13 -5.42
CA GLU A 106 -30.24 17.15 -5.99
C GLU A 106 -30.84 17.77 -7.26
N SER A 107 -30.51 17.16 -8.40
CA SER A 107 -31.12 17.51 -9.67
C SER A 107 -32.57 17.07 -9.58
N THR A 108 -33.45 18.02 -9.27
CA THR A 108 -34.89 17.82 -9.36
C THR A 108 -35.26 17.87 -10.83
N GLU A 109 -35.54 16.70 -11.42
CA GLU A 109 -36.38 16.56 -12.61
C GLU A 109 -37.37 15.39 -12.40
#